data_AF-A0A7H8QJT5-F1
#
_entry.id   AF-A0A7H8QJT5-F1
#
_cell.length_a   1.000
_cell.length_b   1.000
_cell.length_c   1.000
_cell.angle_alpha   90.00
_cell.angle_beta   90.00
_cell.angle_gamma   90.00
#
_symmetry.space_group_name_H-M   'P 1'
#
loop_
_entity.id
_entity.type
_entity.pdbx_description
1 polymer ?
#
loop_
_entity_poly.entity_id
_entity_poly.type
_entity_poly.pdbx_seq_one_letter_code
_entity_poly.pdbx_strand_id
1 'polypeptide(L)'
;MQLAVNHLSHFLLTNLLMPKILAAEHPRVVNLSSYGHRMSAFRFDDPLWSGGATYDRLYAYAQRKLPTYSFHVATKLARHIDSEGWKTRLKYFSKHSITRPERKFPEQGAGAPLRALLDPSLVTEAGVYLTDTELTTNAEVIKPYATVPEDAERLWRFSEEVVGQSFTY
;
A
#
# COMPACT_ATOMS: atom_id res chain seq x y z
N MET A 1 3.33 -4.89 14.05
CA MET A 1 4.28 -3.91 13.47
C MET A 1 3.87 -3.33 12.11
N GLN A 2 3.46 -4.12 11.11
CA GLN A 2 3.29 -3.60 9.73
C GLN A 2 2.19 -2.49 9.55
N LEU A 3 1.27 -2.28 10.50
CA LEU A 3 0.02 -1.48 10.36
C LEU A 3 0.29 -0.12 10.94
N ALA A 4 0.91 -0.12 12.12
CA ALA A 4 1.63 1.01 12.66
C ALA A 4 2.57 1.65 11.62
N VAL A 5 3.46 0.87 10.99
CA VAL A 5 4.53 1.41 10.13
C VAL A 5 4.10 1.73 8.70
N ASN A 6 3.23 0.93 8.07
CA ASN A 6 2.91 1.14 6.65
C ASN A 6 1.61 1.92 6.43
N HIS A 7 0.76 2.05 7.44
CA HIS A 7 -0.53 2.73 7.33
C HIS A 7 -0.65 3.86 8.34
N LEU A 8 -0.71 3.55 9.65
CA LEU A 8 -1.03 4.54 10.68
C LEU A 8 -0.01 5.68 10.78
N SER A 9 1.29 5.39 10.64
CA SER A 9 2.32 6.42 10.65
C SER A 9 2.22 7.35 9.45
N HIS A 10 1.88 6.82 8.26
CA HIS A 10 1.71 7.62 7.05
C HIS A 10 0.38 8.39 7.10
N PHE A 11 -0.69 7.78 7.61
CA PHE A 11 -1.97 8.44 7.86
C PHE A 11 -1.77 9.67 8.76
N LEU A 12 -1.17 9.47 9.94
CA LEU A 12 -0.89 10.55 10.87
C LEU A 12 0.02 11.62 10.25
N LEU A 13 1.13 11.21 9.63
CA LEU A 13 2.08 12.14 9.00
C LEU A 13 1.41 12.99 7.92
N THR A 14 0.65 12.37 7.02
CA THR A 14 -0.07 13.08 5.95
C THR A 14 -1.04 14.09 6.54
N ASN A 15 -1.85 13.67 7.52
CA ASN A 15 -2.85 14.55 8.13
C ASN A 15 -2.23 15.73 8.90
N LEU A 16 -1.09 15.53 9.57
CA LEU A 16 -0.33 16.62 10.19
C LEU A 16 0.25 17.61 9.16
N LEU A 17 0.50 17.16 7.93
CA LEU A 17 1.00 17.99 6.83
C LEU A 17 -0.13 18.60 5.98
N MET A 18 -1.38 18.16 6.12
CA MET A 18 -2.50 18.60 5.27
C MET A 18 -2.66 20.12 5.18
N PRO A 19 -2.53 20.93 6.26
CA PRO A 19 -2.63 22.38 6.14
C PRO A 19 -1.59 22.99 5.19
N LYS A 20 -0.37 22.41 5.15
CA LYS A 20 0.70 22.87 4.24
C LYS A 20 0.51 22.33 2.84
N ILE A 21 0.03 21.09 2.71
CA ILE A 21 -0.28 20.47 1.43
C ILE A 21 -1.36 21.30 0.74
N LEU A 22 -2.49 21.56 1.40
CA LEU A 22 -3.61 22.34 0.85
C LEU A 22 -3.25 23.78 0.48
N ALA A 23 -2.23 24.36 1.11
CA ALA A 23 -1.72 25.70 0.78
C ALA A 23 -0.76 25.74 -0.42
N ALA A 24 -0.34 24.58 -0.95
CA ALA A 24 0.55 24.52 -2.10
C ALA A 24 -0.18 24.82 -3.42
N GLU A 25 0.56 25.32 -4.42
CA GLU A 25 0.00 25.61 -5.76
C GLU A 25 -0.47 24.35 -6.50
N HIS A 26 0.24 23.23 -6.29
CA HIS A 26 -0.05 21.95 -6.91
C HIS A 26 0.02 20.81 -5.87
N PRO A 27 -0.97 20.72 -4.96
CA PRO A 27 -0.94 19.76 -3.86
C PRO A 27 -1.01 18.32 -4.37
N ARG A 28 -0.09 17.46 -3.89
CA ARG A 28 -0.10 16.03 -4.21
C ARG A 28 0.33 15.20 -3.02
N VAL A 29 -0.37 14.09 -2.79
CA VAL A 29 0.05 13.02 -1.88
C VAL A 29 0.23 11.75 -2.71
N VAL A 30 1.45 11.21 -2.71
CA VAL A 30 1.78 9.97 -3.41
C VAL A 30 2.13 8.91 -2.39
N ASN A 31 1.42 7.80 -2.48
CA ASN A 31 1.36 6.75 -1.48
C ASN A 31 1.99 5.47 -2.09
N LEU A 32 2.78 4.65 -1.35
CA LEU A 32 3.40 3.42 -1.91
C LEU A 32 2.86 2.08 -1.34
N SER A 33 2.56 1.15 -2.25
CA SER A 33 1.87 -0.15 -2.11
C SER A 33 2.73 -1.26 -2.70
N SER A 34 2.13 -2.44 -2.81
CA SER A 34 2.73 -3.62 -3.36
C SER A 34 1.68 -4.47 -4.04
N TYR A 35 2.14 -5.37 -4.91
CA TYR A 35 1.30 -6.43 -5.49
C TYR A 35 0.54 -7.21 -4.40
N GLY A 36 1.10 -7.25 -3.19
CA GLY A 36 0.47 -7.83 -2.00
C GLY A 36 -0.94 -7.32 -1.71
N HIS A 37 -1.31 -6.09 -2.11
CA HIS A 37 -2.67 -5.58 -1.88
C HIS A 37 -3.76 -6.44 -2.52
N ARG A 38 -3.43 -7.21 -3.58
CA ARG A 38 -4.38 -8.09 -4.28
C ARG A 38 -4.70 -9.36 -3.50
N MET A 39 -3.98 -9.63 -2.42
CA MET A 39 -4.06 -10.89 -1.69
C MET A 39 -5.03 -10.88 -0.52
N SER A 40 -5.40 -9.70 -0.01
CA SER A 40 -6.29 -9.59 1.15
C SER A 40 -6.93 -8.22 1.23
N ALA A 41 -8.23 -8.20 1.49
CA ALA A 41 -8.94 -7.00 1.92
C ALA A 41 -8.52 -6.59 3.34
N PHE A 42 -8.99 -5.42 3.80
CA PHE A 42 -8.85 -5.08 5.21
C PHE A 42 -9.67 -6.03 6.08
N ARG A 43 -9.06 -6.52 7.16
CA ARG A 43 -9.76 -7.33 8.17
C ARG A 43 -10.31 -6.41 9.24
N PHE A 44 -11.48 -5.81 9.00
CA PHE A 44 -12.05 -4.86 9.96
C PHE A 44 -12.45 -5.51 11.29
N ASP A 45 -12.86 -6.78 11.27
CA ASP A 45 -13.31 -7.48 12.47
C ASP A 45 -12.12 -8.04 13.28
N ASP A 46 -10.94 -8.12 12.67
CA ASP A 46 -9.71 -8.55 13.33
C ASP A 46 -8.45 -7.87 12.73
N PRO A 47 -8.29 -6.54 12.93
CA PRO A 47 -7.21 -5.78 12.32
C PRO A 47 -5.84 -6.07 12.96
N LEU A 48 -5.85 -6.58 14.20
CA LEU A 48 -4.66 -6.90 14.99
C LEU A 48 -4.35 -8.40 15.04
N TRP A 49 -5.05 -9.22 14.25
CA TRP A 49 -4.78 -10.65 14.12
C TRP A 49 -4.86 -11.40 15.47
N SER A 50 -5.93 -11.13 16.23
CA SER A 50 -6.21 -11.67 17.55
C SER A 50 -5.05 -11.43 18.51
N GLY A 51 -4.56 -10.18 18.53
CA GLY A 51 -3.37 -9.80 19.31
C GLY A 51 -2.06 -10.42 18.80
N GLY A 52 -2.06 -10.95 17.58
CA GLY A 52 -0.93 -11.67 16.97
C GLY A 52 -1.08 -13.20 16.96
N ALA A 53 -2.09 -13.78 17.62
CA ALA A 53 -2.28 -15.22 17.70
C ALA A 53 -2.54 -15.88 16.34
N THR A 54 -3.20 -15.18 15.42
CA THR A 54 -3.50 -15.68 14.06
C THR A 54 -2.60 -15.05 12.99
N TYR A 55 -1.54 -14.35 13.40
CA TYR A 55 -0.74 -13.49 12.51
C TYR A 55 -0.10 -14.27 11.36
N ASP A 56 -0.57 -13.98 10.15
CA ASP A 56 0.10 -14.38 8.92
C ASP A 56 0.87 -13.19 8.35
N ARG A 57 2.19 -13.30 8.24
CA ARG A 57 3.07 -12.20 7.81
C ARG A 57 2.68 -11.62 6.45
N LEU A 58 2.24 -12.46 5.52
CA LEU A 58 1.99 -12.05 4.14
C LEU A 58 0.60 -11.44 3.98
N TYR A 59 -0.43 -12.04 4.56
CA TYR A 59 -1.76 -11.45 4.57
C TYR A 59 -1.82 -10.20 5.45
N ALA A 60 -1.08 -10.18 6.57
CA ALA A 60 -0.87 -8.98 7.34
C ALA A 60 -0.25 -7.88 6.48
N TYR A 61 0.80 -8.17 5.70
CA TYR A 61 1.40 -7.20 4.79
C TYR A 61 0.42 -6.75 3.68
N ALA A 62 -0.36 -7.67 3.11
CA ALA A 62 -1.35 -7.43 2.07
C ALA A 62 -2.46 -6.45 2.50
N GLN A 63 -3.05 -6.69 3.68
CA GLN A 63 -4.10 -5.86 4.28
C GLN A 63 -3.74 -4.37 4.37
N ARG A 64 -2.45 -4.05 4.41
CA ARG A 64 -1.93 -2.71 4.70
C ARG A 64 -1.51 -1.97 3.42
N LYS A 65 -1.84 -2.54 2.26
CA LYS A 65 -1.45 -2.05 0.93
C LYS A 65 -2.69 -1.70 0.07
N LEU A 66 -3.87 -1.58 0.67
CA LEU A 66 -5.11 -1.07 0.03
C LEU A 66 -4.83 0.27 -0.70
N PRO A 67 -5.56 0.55 -1.79
CA PRO A 67 -4.98 1.03 -3.05
C PRO A 67 -4.04 2.24 -2.84
N THR A 68 -2.75 1.98 -2.98
CA THR A 68 -1.71 2.97 -2.66
C THR A 68 -0.44 2.64 -3.46
N TYR A 69 -0.42 2.35 -4.79
CA TYR A 69 0.77 2.04 -5.67
C TYR A 69 1.64 0.75 -5.51
N SER A 70 1.47 -0.30 -6.30
CA SER A 70 2.31 -1.52 -6.22
C SER A 70 3.79 -1.40 -6.66
N PHE A 71 4.76 -1.65 -5.77
CA PHE A 71 6.07 -2.21 -6.16
C PHE A 71 6.58 -3.34 -5.25
N HIS A 72 7.33 -4.27 -5.85
CA HIS A 72 8.24 -5.19 -5.16
C HIS A 72 9.67 -4.82 -5.55
N VAL A 73 10.25 -3.79 -4.93
CA VAL A 73 11.65 -3.43 -5.15
C VAL A 73 12.53 -4.43 -4.40
N ALA A 74 13.56 -4.97 -5.07
CA ALA A 74 14.64 -5.67 -4.39
C ALA A 74 15.45 -4.65 -3.57
N THR A 75 14.99 -4.35 -2.36
CA THR A 75 15.68 -3.46 -1.42
C THR A 75 17.04 -4.06 -1.04
N LYS A 76 17.93 -3.27 -0.42
CA LYS A 76 19.18 -3.80 0.17
C LYS A 76 18.92 -5.02 1.07
N LEU A 77 17.75 -5.11 1.71
CA LEU A 77 17.29 -6.25 2.51
C LEU A 77 17.23 -7.57 1.71
N ALA A 78 16.84 -7.53 0.44
CA ALA A 78 16.77 -8.71 -0.41
C ALA A 78 18.16 -9.29 -0.77
N ARG A 79 19.24 -8.51 -0.61
CA ARG A 79 20.63 -8.99 -0.77
C ARG A 79 21.12 -9.80 0.44
N HIS A 80 20.48 -9.63 1.59
CA HIS A 80 20.78 -10.35 2.83
C HIS A 80 19.86 -11.56 3.05
N ILE A 81 18.88 -11.77 2.15
CA ILE A 81 18.16 -13.04 2.08
C ILE A 81 19.10 -14.01 1.38
N ASP A 82 19.61 -14.98 2.13
CA ASP A 82 20.38 -16.08 1.59
C ASP A 82 19.52 -16.99 0.69
N SER A 83 20.17 -17.93 0.01
CA SER A 83 19.50 -18.86 -0.90
C SER A 83 18.39 -19.67 -0.21
N GLU A 84 18.55 -20.00 1.07
CA GLU A 84 17.55 -20.72 1.87
C GLU A 84 16.35 -19.85 2.26
N GLY A 85 16.58 -18.59 2.62
CA GLY A 85 15.52 -17.61 2.84
C GLY A 85 14.72 -17.36 1.56
N TRP A 86 15.37 -17.40 0.40
CA TRP A 86 14.68 -17.30 -0.89
C TRP A 86 13.85 -18.55 -1.20
N LYS A 87 14.39 -19.76 -0.99
CA LYS A 87 13.64 -21.02 -1.14
C LYS A 87 12.42 -21.06 -0.21
N THR A 88 12.60 -20.64 1.04
CA THR A 88 11.50 -20.55 2.02
C THR A 88 10.40 -19.61 1.52
N ARG A 89 10.78 -18.45 0.99
CA ARG A 89 9.84 -17.48 0.42
C ARG A 89 9.13 -18.01 -0.82
N LEU A 90 9.82 -18.74 -1.68
CA LEU A 90 9.23 -19.39 -2.87
C LEU A 90 8.24 -20.49 -2.51
N LYS A 91 8.58 -21.37 -1.54
CA LYS A 91 7.66 -22.38 -1.02
C LYS A 91 6.41 -21.74 -0.42
N TYR A 92 6.58 -20.62 0.29
CA TYR A 92 5.47 -19.86 0.85
C TYR A 92 4.56 -19.28 -0.24
N PHE A 93 5.11 -18.70 -1.32
CA PHE A 93 4.31 -18.19 -2.43
C PHE A 93 3.55 -19.29 -3.16
N SER A 94 4.20 -20.43 -3.39
CA SER A 94 3.56 -21.60 -3.99
C SER A 94 2.41 -22.14 -3.13
N LYS A 95 2.60 -22.24 -1.81
CA LYS A 95 1.54 -22.69 -0.88
C LYS A 95 0.28 -21.83 -0.92
N HIS A 96 0.42 -20.53 -1.21
CA HIS A 96 -0.69 -19.58 -1.21
C HIS A 96 -1.13 -19.16 -2.63
N SER A 97 -0.73 -19.91 -3.66
CA SER A 97 -1.11 -19.66 -5.06
C SER A 97 -0.78 -18.24 -5.55
N ILE A 98 0.30 -17.65 -5.05
CA ILE A 98 0.70 -16.29 -5.43
C ILE A 98 1.60 -16.35 -6.64
N THR A 99 1.15 -15.75 -7.73
CA THR A 99 1.99 -15.52 -8.90
C THR A 99 3.16 -14.62 -8.49
N ARG A 100 4.38 -15.10 -8.72
CA ARG A 100 5.58 -14.31 -8.46
C ARG A 100 5.51 -13.04 -9.31
N PRO A 101 5.55 -11.84 -8.70
CA PRO A 101 5.67 -10.62 -9.47
C PRO A 101 7.03 -10.60 -10.18
N GLU A 102 7.03 -10.03 -11.39
CA GLU A 102 8.24 -9.87 -12.17
C GLU A 102 9.30 -9.07 -11.39
N ARG A 103 10.56 -9.46 -11.51
CA ARG A 103 11.65 -8.79 -10.80
C ARG A 103 11.94 -7.47 -11.52
N LYS A 104 11.82 -6.37 -10.80
CA LYS A 104 12.15 -5.03 -11.31
C LYS A 104 13.49 -4.55 -10.79
N PHE A 105 14.18 -3.75 -11.61
CA PHE A 105 15.34 -2.97 -11.20
C PHE A 105 14.91 -1.73 -10.40
N PRO A 106 15.78 -1.15 -9.56
CA PRO A 106 15.46 0.05 -8.79
C PRO A 106 14.91 1.20 -9.64
N GLU A 107 15.44 1.40 -10.84
CA GLU A 107 15.06 2.46 -11.77
C GLU A 107 13.62 2.25 -12.26
N GLN A 108 13.26 1.02 -12.59
CA GLN A 108 11.88 0.64 -12.94
C GLN A 108 10.94 0.80 -11.74
N GLY A 109 11.42 0.55 -10.52
CA GLY A 109 10.65 0.77 -9.29
C GLY A 109 10.41 2.25 -8.97
N ALA A 110 11.32 3.13 -9.37
CA ALA A 110 11.20 4.58 -9.16
C ALA A 110 10.31 5.27 -10.21
N GLY A 111 10.06 4.63 -11.35
CA GLY A 111 9.33 5.21 -12.47
C GLY A 111 7.93 5.73 -12.10
N ALA A 112 7.06 4.89 -11.53
CA ALA A 112 5.69 5.34 -11.26
C ALA A 112 5.59 6.40 -10.14
N PRO A 113 6.37 6.33 -9.04
CA PRO A 113 6.43 7.42 -8.07
C PRO A 113 6.88 8.74 -8.70
N LEU A 114 7.88 8.70 -9.59
CA LEU A 114 8.34 9.90 -10.31
C LEU A 114 7.26 10.44 -11.23
N ARG A 115 6.57 9.59 -11.99
CA ARG A 115 5.44 10.01 -12.83
C ARG A 115 4.31 10.62 -11.98
N ALA A 116 3.93 9.97 -10.88
CA ALA A 116 2.90 10.47 -9.97
C ALA A 116 3.19 11.89 -9.45
N LEU A 117 4.46 12.14 -9.11
CA LEU A 117 4.92 13.41 -8.58
C LEU A 117 5.05 14.50 -9.65
N LEU A 118 5.54 14.14 -10.84
CA LEU A 118 6.03 15.11 -11.82
C LEU A 118 5.15 15.29 -13.06
N ASP A 119 4.23 14.36 -13.34
CA ASP A 119 3.37 14.42 -14.53
C ASP A 119 2.16 15.35 -14.28
N PRO A 120 2.13 16.55 -14.90
CA PRO A 120 1.04 17.49 -14.72
C PRO A 120 -0.27 17.03 -15.38
N SER A 121 -0.20 16.08 -16.32
CA SER A 121 -1.38 15.57 -17.03
C SER A 121 -2.22 14.58 -16.21
N LEU A 122 -1.69 14.08 -15.09
CA LEU A 122 -2.44 13.22 -14.19
C LEU A 122 -3.54 14.03 -13.48
N VAL A 123 -4.79 13.80 -13.89
CA VAL A 123 -6.00 14.32 -13.22
C VAL A 123 -6.16 13.60 -11.88
N THR A 124 -6.03 14.31 -10.77
CA THR A 124 -5.94 13.71 -9.42
C THR A 124 -7.24 13.73 -8.62
N GLU A 125 -8.28 14.42 -9.10
CA GLU A 125 -9.51 14.71 -8.34
C GLU A 125 -10.26 13.46 -7.84
N ALA A 126 -10.23 12.36 -8.60
CA ALA A 126 -10.88 11.10 -8.23
C ALA A 126 -9.94 10.08 -7.56
N GLY A 127 -8.66 10.43 -7.37
CA GLY A 127 -7.60 9.47 -7.06
C GLY A 127 -7.23 8.63 -8.29
N VAL A 128 -5.94 8.43 -8.52
CA VAL A 128 -5.44 7.63 -9.65
C VAL A 128 -4.52 6.52 -9.18
N TYR A 129 -4.53 5.42 -9.91
CA TYR A 129 -3.69 4.27 -9.62
C TYR A 129 -2.77 3.99 -10.80
N LEU A 130 -1.46 3.98 -10.54
CA LEU A 130 -0.43 3.67 -11.53
C LEU A 130 0.15 2.26 -11.31
N THR A 131 0.29 1.51 -12.40
CA THR A 131 1.07 0.26 -12.46
C THR A 131 2.07 0.38 -13.58
N ASP A 132 3.37 0.20 -13.27
CA ASP A 132 4.42 0.28 -14.29
C ASP A 132 4.38 1.59 -15.08
N THR A 133 4.23 2.69 -14.34
CA THR A 133 4.01 4.04 -14.86
C THR A 133 2.69 4.25 -15.57
N GLU A 134 1.88 3.25 -15.85
CA GLU A 134 0.62 3.41 -16.58
C GLU A 134 -0.60 3.56 -15.67
N LEU A 135 -1.53 4.43 -16.08
CA LEU A 135 -2.84 4.55 -15.45
C LEU A 135 -3.64 3.26 -15.65
N THR A 136 -4.31 2.81 -14.59
CA THR A 136 -5.15 1.64 -14.71
C THR A 136 -6.35 1.71 -13.78
N THR A 137 -7.47 1.21 -14.27
CA THR A 137 -8.70 0.93 -13.52
C THR A 137 -9.06 -0.55 -13.60
N ASN A 138 -8.13 -1.39 -14.09
CA ASN A 138 -8.37 -2.80 -14.32
C ASN A 138 -8.67 -3.51 -12.99
N ALA A 139 -9.82 -4.15 -12.89
CA ALA A 139 -10.28 -4.85 -11.68
C ALA A 139 -9.41 -6.07 -11.29
N GLU A 140 -8.61 -6.61 -12.23
CA GLU A 140 -7.60 -7.61 -11.93
C GLU A 140 -6.36 -7.02 -11.24
N VAL A 141 -6.13 -5.73 -11.50
CA VAL A 141 -5.03 -4.97 -10.91
C VAL A 141 -5.43 -4.34 -9.59
N ILE A 142 -6.60 -3.68 -9.56
CA ILE A 142 -7.20 -3.03 -8.41
C ILE A 142 -8.39 -3.87 -8.01
N LYS A 143 -8.22 -4.69 -6.97
CA LYS A 143 -9.28 -5.61 -6.56
C LYS A 143 -10.51 -4.83 -6.06
N PRO A 144 -11.75 -5.34 -6.25
CA PRO A 144 -12.97 -4.58 -5.94
C PRO A 144 -13.05 -4.04 -4.51
N TYR A 145 -12.56 -4.80 -3.52
CA TYR A 145 -12.51 -4.37 -2.11
C TYR A 145 -11.57 -3.18 -1.87
N ALA A 146 -10.69 -2.84 -2.82
CA ALA A 146 -9.80 -1.69 -2.71
C ALA A 146 -10.51 -0.38 -3.10
N THR A 147 -11.64 -0.44 -3.82
CA THR A 147 -12.34 0.74 -4.36
C THR A 147 -13.69 0.99 -3.72
N VAL A 148 -14.01 0.31 -2.61
CA VAL A 148 -15.27 0.48 -1.88
C VAL A 148 -15.20 1.75 -1.02
N PRO A 149 -15.98 2.81 -1.31
CA PRO A 149 -15.94 4.05 -0.55
C PRO A 149 -16.26 3.86 0.94
N GLU A 150 -17.18 2.96 1.26
CA GLU A 150 -17.61 2.67 2.63
C GLU A 150 -16.46 2.05 3.45
N ASP A 151 -15.66 1.17 2.84
CA ASP A 151 -14.49 0.58 3.48
C ASP A 151 -13.38 1.63 3.68
N ALA A 152 -13.22 2.56 2.75
CA ALA A 152 -12.26 3.66 2.90
C ALA A 152 -12.63 4.56 4.10
N GLU A 153 -13.90 4.92 4.23
CA GLU A 153 -14.42 5.69 5.37
C GLU A 153 -14.30 4.91 6.69
N ARG A 154 -14.62 3.61 6.69
CA ARG A 154 -14.46 2.75 7.87
C ARG A 154 -13.00 2.67 8.30
N LEU A 155 -12.07 2.56 7.34
CA LEU A 155 -10.64 2.53 7.60
C LEU A 155 -10.13 3.89 8.11
N TRP A 156 -10.66 5.00 7.60
CA TRP A 156 -10.35 6.34 8.08
C TRP A 156 -10.68 6.48 9.56
N ARG A 157 -11.93 6.20 9.95
CA ARG A 157 -12.40 6.30 11.34
C ARG A 157 -11.61 5.41 12.29
N PHE A 158 -11.37 4.16 11.88
CA PHE A 158 -10.50 3.26 12.61
C PHE A 158 -9.10 3.84 12.81
N SER A 159 -8.55 4.50 11.78
CA SER A 159 -7.21 5.09 11.87
C SER A 159 -7.18 6.28 12.82
N GLU A 160 -8.18 7.15 12.80
CA GLU A 160 -8.34 8.26 13.76
C GLU A 160 -8.44 7.78 15.20
N GLU A 161 -9.26 6.76 15.44
CA GLU A 161 -9.42 6.13 16.76
C GLU A 161 -8.08 5.60 17.29
N VAL A 162 -7.34 4.88 16.45
CA VAL A 162 -6.07 4.26 16.85
C VAL A 162 -4.97 5.31 17.11
N VAL A 163 -4.95 6.41 16.36
CA VAL A 163 -3.97 7.49 16.58
C VAL A 163 -4.42 8.49 17.65
N GLY A 164 -5.68 8.42 18.09
CA GLY A 164 -6.24 9.31 19.10
C GLY A 164 -6.44 10.75 18.61
N GLN A 165 -6.61 10.95 17.31
CA GLN A 165 -6.75 12.28 16.69
C GLN A 165 -7.75 12.22 15.54
N SER A 166 -8.68 13.17 15.51
CA SER A 166 -9.61 13.40 14.41
C SER A 166 -9.15 14.54 13.52
N PHE A 167 -9.49 14.48 12.25
CA PHE A 167 -9.06 15.45 11.26
C PHE A 167 -10.23 15.94 10.41
N THR A 168 -10.30 17.25 10.21
CA THR A 168 -11.31 17.92 9.40
C THR A 168 -10.61 18.93 8.51
N TYR A 169 -10.85 18.88 7.21
CA TYR A 169 -10.29 19.79 6.20
C TYR A 169 -11.36 20.18 5.20
#